data_AF-A0AAD4W0T0-F1
#
_entry.id   AF-A0AAD4W0T0-F1
#
_cell.length_a   1.000
_cell.length_b   1.000
_cell.length_c   1.000
_cell.angle_alpha   90.00
_cell.angle_beta   90.00
_cell.angle_gamma   90.00
#
_symmetry.space_group_name_H-M   'P 1'
#
loop_
_entity.id
_entity.type
_entity.pdbx_description
1 polymer ?
#
loop_
_entity_poly.entity_id
_entity_poly.type
_entity_poly.pdbx_seq_one_letter_code
_entity_poly.pdbx_strand_id
1 'polypeptide(L)'
;MFVASLLARFMHGPTKKHMGTAKRVLRYIQGTFDYGITYEKGKEARLIGYYDSDWSGSEDDMRSTSRYAFNLGSGVFSWASVKQSSVALSTAEAEYVSAVEATAQAIWLPFVLSDFGEEQVGATTILCDNTSAIAITKNPVHHHKTRHIIRRFHFIRDALQSGEIDLLYCKTEEQTANIFTKALARDRFEYLRRKLGVISTKHLKGRVEI
;
A
#
# COMPACT_ATOMS: atom_id res chain seq x y z
N MET A 1 -5.20 -8.40 3.86
CA MET A 1 -5.65 -7.35 4.79
C MET A 1 -7.09 -6.91 4.56
N PHE A 2 -7.49 -6.43 3.37
CA PHE A 2 -8.86 -5.97 3.08
C PHE A 2 -9.99 -6.82 3.68
N VAL A 3 -10.04 -8.10 3.30
CA VAL A 3 -11.11 -9.02 3.71
C VAL A 3 -11.11 -9.32 5.21
N ALA A 4 -9.95 -9.32 5.86
CA ALA A 4 -9.85 -9.52 7.30
C ALA A 4 -10.44 -8.32 8.05
N SER A 5 -10.08 -7.09 7.63
CA SER A 5 -10.65 -5.85 8.17
C SER A 5 -12.16 -5.77 7.95
N LEU A 6 -12.64 -6.20 6.78
CA LEU A 6 -14.07 -6.28 6.48
C LEU A 6 -14.80 -7.25 7.42
N LEU A 7 -14.29 -8.48 7.57
CA LEU A 7 -14.91 -9.49 8.42
C LEU A 7 -14.89 -9.09 9.91
N ALA A 8 -13.83 -8.42 10.36
CA ALA A 8 -13.71 -7.91 11.73
C ALA A 8 -14.86 -6.96 12.11
N ARG A 9 -15.30 -6.10 11.18
CA ARG A 9 -16.42 -5.15 11.41
C ARG A 9 -17.74 -5.86 11.76
N PHE A 10 -17.96 -7.06 11.24
CA PHE A 10 -19.20 -7.82 11.42
C PHE A 10 -19.08 -9.00 12.39
N MET A 11 -18.02 -9.04 13.22
CA MET A 11 -17.79 -10.14 14.16
C MET A 11 -18.90 -10.31 15.20
N HIS A 12 -19.55 -9.22 15.63
CA HIS A 12 -20.63 -9.29 16.62
C HIS A 12 -21.96 -9.82 16.05
N GLY A 13 -22.12 -9.80 14.72
CA GLY A 13 -23.36 -10.17 14.04
C GLY A 13 -23.12 -10.61 12.58
N PRO A 14 -22.44 -11.75 12.34
CA PRO A 14 -22.12 -12.18 10.98
C PRO A 14 -23.36 -12.69 10.24
N THR A 15 -23.53 -12.26 8.98
CA THR A 15 -24.57 -12.77 8.09
C THR A 15 -24.09 -14.03 7.35
N LYS A 16 -25.00 -14.72 6.65
CA LYS A 16 -24.62 -15.82 5.73
C LYS A 16 -23.58 -15.39 4.70
N LYS A 17 -23.64 -14.13 4.23
CA LYS A 17 -22.66 -13.55 3.30
C LYS A 17 -21.27 -13.43 3.96
N HIS A 18 -21.20 -12.93 5.19
CA HIS A 18 -19.94 -12.85 5.95
C HIS A 18 -19.32 -14.23 6.18
N MET A 19 -20.14 -15.22 6.57
CA MET A 19 -19.67 -16.61 6.74
C MET A 19 -19.17 -17.24 5.43
N GLY A 20 -19.84 -16.97 4.30
CA GLY A 20 -19.38 -17.39 2.98
C GLY A 20 -18.02 -16.81 2.61
N THR A 21 -17.83 -15.50 2.85
CA THR A 21 -16.55 -14.81 2.65
C THR A 21 -15.46 -15.37 3.56
N ALA A 22 -15.72 -15.59 4.84
CA ALA A 22 -14.77 -16.18 5.77
C ALA A 22 -14.31 -17.58 5.32
N LYS A 23 -15.24 -18.44 4.88
CA LYS A 23 -14.91 -19.76 4.32
C LYS A 23 -14.04 -19.64 3.06
N ARG A 24 -14.27 -18.64 2.21
CA ARG A 24 -13.44 -18.39 1.02
C ARG A 24 -12.01 -18.01 1.41
N VAL A 25 -11.84 -17.20 2.45
CA VAL A 25 -10.51 -16.84 2.99
C VAL A 25 -9.80 -18.08 3.53
N LEU A 26 -10.49 -18.91 4.32
CA LEU A 26 -9.89 -20.14 4.86
C LEU A 26 -9.47 -21.12 3.76
N ARG A 27 -10.29 -21.29 2.71
CA ARG A 27 -9.91 -22.10 1.55
C ARG A 27 -8.72 -21.53 0.79
N TYR A 28 -8.63 -20.21 0.67
CA TYR A 28 -7.47 -19.57 0.06
C TYR A 28 -6.20 -19.86 0.87
N ILE A 29 -6.23 -19.62 2.20
CA ILE A 29 -5.11 -19.94 3.09
C ILE A 29 -4.71 -21.41 2.96
N GLN A 30 -5.69 -22.32 2.98
CA GLN A 30 -5.46 -23.76 2.82
C GLN A 30 -4.81 -24.10 1.46
N GLY A 31 -5.28 -23.47 0.38
CA GLY A 31 -4.73 -23.67 -0.97
C GLY A 31 -3.39 -22.97 -1.20
N THR A 32 -2.95 -22.10 -0.30
CA THR A 32 -1.71 -21.32 -0.43
C THR A 32 -0.77 -21.46 0.76
N PHE A 33 -0.85 -22.56 1.52
CA PHE A 33 0.07 -22.82 2.64
C PHE A 33 1.54 -22.83 2.21
N ASP A 34 1.80 -23.21 0.97
CA ASP A 34 3.14 -23.24 0.39
C ASP A 34 3.57 -21.90 -0.22
N TYR A 35 2.82 -20.82 -0.06
CA TYR A 35 3.18 -19.52 -0.63
C TYR A 35 3.93 -18.66 0.40
N GLY A 36 4.91 -17.91 -0.07
CA GLY A 36 5.70 -16.99 0.75
C GLY A 36 6.24 -15.83 -0.08
N ILE A 37 6.70 -14.78 0.59
CA ILE A 37 7.43 -13.67 -0.04
C ILE A 37 8.82 -14.17 -0.41
N THR A 38 9.25 -13.94 -1.64
CA THR A 38 10.53 -14.42 -2.16
C THR A 38 11.41 -13.26 -2.59
N TYR A 39 12.66 -13.30 -2.14
CA TYR A 39 13.71 -12.39 -2.59
C TYR A 39 14.69 -13.13 -3.49
N GLU A 40 14.78 -12.70 -4.74
CA GLU A 40 15.72 -13.20 -5.72
C GLU A 40 17.12 -12.64 -5.47
N LYS A 41 18.11 -13.53 -5.39
CA LYS A 41 19.52 -13.14 -5.27
C LYS A 41 19.98 -12.40 -6.53
N GLY A 42 20.78 -11.34 -6.34
CA GLY A 42 21.40 -10.60 -7.43
C GLY A 42 20.53 -9.51 -8.05
N LYS A 43 19.28 -9.34 -7.58
CA LYS A 43 18.53 -8.11 -7.81
C LYS A 43 19.00 -7.04 -6.83
N GLU A 44 19.13 -5.82 -7.34
CA GLU A 44 19.41 -4.64 -6.52
C GLU A 44 18.32 -4.49 -5.44
N ALA A 45 18.73 -4.29 -4.19
CA ALA A 45 17.86 -4.08 -3.05
C ALA A 45 17.30 -2.65 -3.05
N ARG A 46 16.61 -2.29 -4.12
CA ARG A 46 16.01 -0.96 -4.29
C ARG A 46 14.62 -0.89 -3.67
N LEU A 47 14.40 0.12 -2.85
CA LEU A 47 13.11 0.42 -2.24
C LEU A 47 12.19 1.14 -3.24
N ILE A 48 11.00 0.59 -3.49
CA ILE A 48 9.96 1.20 -4.33
C ILE A 48 8.62 1.13 -3.61
N GLY A 49 8.01 2.28 -3.38
CA GLY A 49 6.71 2.43 -2.74
C GLY A 49 5.55 2.53 -3.75
N TYR A 50 4.39 2.14 -3.27
CA TYR A 50 3.09 2.30 -3.92
C TYR A 50 2.10 2.79 -2.86
N TYR A 51 1.20 3.71 -3.21
CA TYR A 51 0.08 4.05 -2.34
C TYR A 51 -1.23 4.11 -3.11
N ASP A 52 -2.31 3.85 -2.39
CA ASP A 52 -3.68 3.95 -2.90
C ASP A 52 -4.63 4.25 -1.73
N SER A 53 -5.82 4.74 -2.03
CA SER A 53 -6.87 4.97 -1.05
C SER A 53 -8.21 4.47 -1.59
N ASP A 54 -9.09 3.98 -0.71
CA ASP A 54 -10.51 3.93 -1.09
C ASP A 54 -11.19 5.25 -0.71
N TRP A 55 -12.02 5.78 -1.60
CA TRP A 55 -12.92 6.88 -1.23
C TRP A 55 -14.23 6.31 -0.70
N SER A 56 -14.65 6.75 0.48
CA SER A 56 -15.87 6.25 1.16
C SER A 56 -15.90 4.73 1.38
N GLY A 57 -14.76 4.08 1.66
CA GLY A 57 -14.66 2.61 1.85
C GLY A 57 -15.35 2.04 3.10
N SER A 58 -16.10 2.86 3.82
CA SER A 58 -16.84 2.50 5.03
C SER A 58 -18.17 3.23 5.02
N GLU A 59 -19.26 2.54 4.65
CA GLU A 59 -20.61 3.11 4.64
C GLU A 59 -21.06 3.57 6.05
N ASP A 60 -20.49 2.99 7.10
CA ASP A 60 -20.86 3.26 8.50
C ASP A 60 -20.39 4.64 9.00
N ASP A 61 -19.24 5.13 8.53
CA ASP A 61 -18.64 6.40 8.99
C ASP A 61 -18.04 7.26 7.88
N MET A 62 -18.24 6.87 6.61
CA MET A 62 -17.78 7.53 5.40
C MET A 62 -16.26 7.76 5.33
N ARG A 63 -15.47 7.07 6.16
CA ARG A 63 -14.02 7.24 6.19
C ARG A 63 -13.32 6.37 5.15
N SER A 64 -12.38 7.00 4.47
CA SER A 64 -11.42 6.36 3.57
C SER A 64 -10.40 5.50 4.32
N THR A 65 -9.76 4.61 3.59
CA THR A 65 -8.68 3.73 4.06
C THR A 65 -7.45 3.94 3.19
N SER A 66 -6.40 4.48 3.81
CA SER A 66 -5.07 4.65 3.21
C SER A 66 -4.35 3.31 3.14
N ARG A 67 -3.65 3.04 2.04
CA ARG A 67 -2.82 1.86 1.88
C ARG A 67 -1.52 2.19 1.20
N TYR A 68 -0.50 1.43 1.55
CA TYR A 68 0.76 1.44 0.85
C TYR A 68 1.38 0.05 0.81
N ALA A 69 2.26 -0.13 -0.15
CA ALA A 69 3.12 -1.31 -0.31
C ALA A 69 4.51 -0.83 -0.73
N PHE A 70 5.54 -1.21 0.01
CA PHE A 70 6.93 -0.95 -0.31
C PHE A 70 7.60 -2.28 -0.64
N ASN A 71 8.12 -2.38 -1.85
CA ASN A 71 8.94 -3.50 -2.30
C ASN A 71 10.41 -3.19 -2.08
N LEU A 72 11.17 -4.22 -1.69
CA LEU A 72 12.62 -4.22 -1.68
C LEU A 72 13.09 -5.26 -2.70
N GLY A 73 13.67 -4.79 -3.81
CA GLY A 73 14.07 -5.65 -4.91
C GLY A 73 12.89 -6.42 -5.53
N SER A 74 12.74 -7.70 -5.19
CA SER A 74 11.74 -8.62 -5.80
C SER A 74 10.53 -8.94 -4.92
N GLY A 75 10.53 -8.51 -3.66
CA GLY A 75 9.48 -8.84 -2.70
C GLY A 75 8.97 -7.63 -1.94
N VAL A 76 7.72 -7.70 -1.46
CA VAL A 76 7.18 -6.69 -0.55
C VAL A 76 7.91 -6.77 0.80
N PHE A 77 8.29 -5.62 1.32
CA PHE A 77 9.04 -5.45 2.57
C PHE A 77 8.19 -4.81 3.66
N SER A 78 7.43 -3.76 3.33
CA SER A 78 6.56 -3.05 4.27
C SER A 78 5.22 -2.73 3.60
N TRP A 79 4.11 -2.89 4.32
CA TRP A 79 2.78 -2.63 3.76
C TRP A 79 1.78 -2.32 4.87
N ALA A 80 0.77 -1.52 4.58
CA ALA A 80 -0.30 -1.23 5.53
C ALA A 80 -1.65 -0.97 4.84
N SER A 81 -2.71 -1.09 5.65
CA SER A 81 -4.08 -0.72 5.30
C SER A 81 -4.72 -0.06 6.52
N VAL A 82 -4.70 1.26 6.56
CA VAL A 82 -5.05 2.07 7.73
C VAL A 82 -6.29 2.90 7.42
N LYS A 83 -7.28 2.87 8.33
CA LYS A 83 -8.46 3.72 8.22
C LYS A 83 -8.08 5.16 8.53
N GLN A 84 -8.44 6.10 7.66
CA GLN A 84 -8.12 7.51 7.85
C GLN A 84 -8.85 8.07 9.07
N SER A 85 -8.21 9.01 9.77
CA SER A 85 -8.78 9.62 10.98
C SER A 85 -9.90 10.61 10.66
N SER A 86 -9.87 11.24 9.49
CA SER A 86 -10.83 12.22 9.00
C SER A 86 -11.58 11.70 7.77
N VAL A 87 -12.80 12.18 7.58
CA VAL A 87 -13.58 11.93 6.34
C VAL A 87 -12.99 12.79 5.23
N ALA A 88 -12.61 12.16 4.12
CA ALA A 88 -12.15 12.86 2.93
C ALA A 88 -13.34 13.32 2.08
N LEU A 89 -13.30 14.56 1.62
CA LEU A 89 -14.39 15.18 0.83
C LEU A 89 -14.29 14.85 -0.66
N SER A 90 -13.18 14.24 -1.10
CA SER A 90 -12.99 13.78 -2.47
C SER A 90 -12.02 12.60 -2.52
N THR A 91 -12.03 11.83 -3.61
CA THR A 91 -11.02 10.80 -3.87
C THR A 91 -9.61 11.37 -3.86
N ALA A 92 -9.42 12.56 -4.44
CA ALA A 92 -8.12 13.23 -4.46
C ALA A 92 -7.61 13.57 -3.05
N GLU A 93 -8.50 13.98 -2.14
CA GLU A 93 -8.15 14.22 -0.74
C GLU A 93 -7.80 12.93 0.01
N ALA A 94 -8.56 11.84 -0.22
CA ALA A 94 -8.28 10.54 0.38
C ALA A 94 -6.92 9.99 -0.06
N GLU A 95 -6.60 10.11 -1.35
CA GLU A 95 -5.31 9.71 -1.88
C GLU A 95 -4.18 10.59 -1.39
N TYR A 96 -4.43 11.88 -1.25
CA TYR A 96 -3.48 12.81 -0.67
C TYR A 96 -3.12 12.46 0.78
N VAL A 97 -4.11 12.08 1.60
CA VAL A 97 -3.84 11.57 2.96
C VAL A 97 -3.00 10.28 2.92
N SER A 98 -3.25 9.41 1.94
CA SER A 98 -2.48 8.18 1.76
C SER A 98 -1.05 8.44 1.30
N ALA A 99 -0.84 9.47 0.46
CA ALA A 99 0.47 9.92 0.05
C ALA A 99 1.30 10.37 1.26
N VAL A 100 0.70 11.09 2.23
CA VAL A 100 1.40 11.49 3.46
C VAL A 100 1.90 10.29 4.25
N GLU A 101 1.05 9.27 4.42
CA GLU A 101 1.43 8.04 5.14
C GLU A 101 2.55 7.29 4.41
N ALA A 102 2.48 7.21 3.08
CA ALA A 102 3.52 6.60 2.27
C ALA A 102 4.82 7.41 2.31
N THR A 103 4.78 8.74 2.25
CA THR A 103 5.96 9.60 2.39
C THR A 103 6.64 9.40 3.74
N ALA A 104 5.88 9.33 4.84
CA ALA A 104 6.46 9.07 6.15
C ALA A 104 7.18 7.72 6.21
N GLN A 105 6.63 6.68 5.60
CA GLN A 105 7.28 5.38 5.47
C GLN A 105 8.50 5.41 4.55
N ALA A 106 8.42 6.11 3.42
CA ALA A 106 9.53 6.23 2.48
C ALA A 106 10.72 6.99 3.04
N ILE A 107 10.50 7.91 4.00
CA ILE A 107 11.56 8.57 4.75
C ILE A 107 12.13 7.62 5.81
N TRP A 108 11.28 6.85 6.51
CA TRP A 108 11.71 5.99 7.61
C TRP A 108 12.45 4.71 7.16
N LEU A 109 11.97 4.04 6.11
CA LEU A 109 12.48 2.74 5.67
C LEU A 109 13.96 2.76 5.24
N PRO A 110 14.49 3.78 4.53
CA PRO A 110 15.92 3.89 4.26
C PRO A 110 16.81 3.87 5.51
N PHE A 111 16.38 4.46 6.63
CA PHE A 111 17.14 4.39 7.89
C PHE A 111 17.19 2.96 8.41
N VAL A 112 16.05 2.26 8.40
CA VAL A 112 15.97 0.85 8.80
C VAL A 112 16.87 -0.02 7.91
N LEU A 113 16.86 0.20 6.59
CA LEU A 113 17.68 -0.56 5.66
C LEU A 113 19.18 -0.27 5.83
N SER A 114 19.55 0.97 6.16
CA SER A 114 20.92 1.34 6.51
C SER A 114 21.43 0.56 7.72
N ASP A 115 20.61 0.38 8.75
CA ASP A 115 20.97 -0.44 9.92
C ASP A 115 21.21 -1.92 9.57
N PHE A 116 20.62 -2.41 8.47
CA PHE A 116 20.86 -3.76 7.92
C PHE A 116 22.01 -3.81 6.90
N GLY A 117 22.68 -2.70 6.62
CA GLY A 117 23.77 -2.60 5.63
C GLY A 117 23.30 -2.47 4.18
N GLU A 118 22.00 -2.19 3.95
CA GLU A 118 21.39 -2.02 2.62
C GLU A 118 21.09 -0.53 2.35
N GLU A 119 22.15 0.27 2.19
CA GLU A 119 22.03 1.70 1.94
C GLU A 119 21.21 2.01 0.67
N GLN A 120 20.21 2.88 0.82
CA GLN A 120 19.40 3.36 -0.29
C GLN A 120 19.94 4.69 -0.78
N VAL A 121 20.51 4.71 -1.99
CA VAL A 121 21.07 5.93 -2.58
C VAL A 121 20.02 6.67 -3.41
N GLY A 122 19.80 7.94 -3.08
CA GLY A 122 18.87 8.82 -3.78
C GLY A 122 17.43 8.74 -3.24
N ALA A 123 16.52 9.40 -3.95
CA ALA A 123 15.14 9.54 -3.52
C ALA A 123 14.37 8.22 -3.61
N THR A 124 13.60 7.88 -2.58
CA THR A 124 12.71 6.71 -2.62
C THR A 124 11.57 6.97 -3.60
N THR A 125 11.47 6.16 -4.64
CA THR A 125 10.39 6.28 -5.63
C THR A 125 9.08 5.78 -5.03
N ILE A 126 8.04 6.60 -5.08
CA ILE A 126 6.68 6.28 -4.67
C ILE A 126 5.75 6.43 -5.89
N LEU A 127 5.01 5.37 -6.19
CA LEU A 127 4.15 5.26 -7.36
C LEU A 127 2.67 5.41 -7.02
N CYS A 128 1.95 6.15 -7.86
CA CYS A 128 0.51 6.38 -7.75
C CYS A 128 -0.15 6.39 -9.14
N ASP A 129 -1.39 5.92 -9.25
CA ASP A 129 -2.16 5.88 -10.49
C ASP A 129 -3.14 7.05 -10.66
N ASN A 130 -3.12 8.03 -9.76
CA ASN A 130 -3.91 9.25 -9.88
C ASN A 130 -3.02 10.47 -10.13
N THR A 131 -3.07 10.95 -11.36
CA THR A 131 -2.34 12.16 -11.78
C THR A 131 -2.82 13.42 -11.06
N SER A 132 -4.08 13.48 -10.64
CA SER A 132 -4.62 14.62 -9.88
C SER A 132 -4.05 14.66 -8.46
N ALA A 133 -3.91 13.51 -7.80
CA ALA A 133 -3.26 13.43 -6.50
C ALA A 133 -1.79 13.87 -6.58
N ILE A 134 -1.06 13.40 -7.59
CA ILE A 134 0.33 13.84 -7.86
C ILE A 134 0.37 15.35 -8.13
N ALA A 135 -0.54 15.88 -8.94
CA ALA A 135 -0.59 17.32 -9.23
C ALA A 135 -0.85 18.16 -7.97
N ILE A 136 -1.72 17.71 -7.06
CA ILE A 136 -2.00 18.37 -5.78
C ILE A 136 -0.76 18.41 -4.89
N THR A 137 0.05 17.34 -4.87
CA THR A 137 1.31 17.34 -4.10
C THR A 137 2.34 18.31 -4.65
N LYS A 138 2.34 18.55 -5.97
CA LYS A 138 3.32 19.41 -6.66
C LYS A 138 2.88 20.88 -6.73
N ASN A 139 1.57 21.14 -6.81
CA ASN A 139 1.01 22.48 -6.96
C ASN A 139 -0.05 22.78 -5.88
N PRO A 140 0.14 23.85 -5.08
CA PRO A 140 -0.85 24.29 -4.09
C PRO A 140 -2.00 25.05 -4.76
N VAL A 141 -2.77 24.41 -5.65
CA VAL A 141 -3.94 25.07 -6.25
C VAL A 141 -5.10 25.03 -5.25
N HIS A 142 -5.33 26.15 -4.55
CA HIS A 142 -6.57 26.52 -3.87
C HIS A 142 -7.23 25.46 -2.96
N HIS A 143 -6.47 24.76 -2.13
CA HIS A 143 -7.07 24.04 -1.00
C HIS A 143 -7.46 25.04 0.09
N HIS A 144 -8.75 25.05 0.45
CA HIS A 144 -9.31 25.89 1.51
C HIS A 144 -8.45 25.83 2.79
N LYS A 145 -8.42 26.96 3.51
CA LYS A 145 -7.53 27.37 4.62
C LYS A 145 -7.48 26.47 5.88
N THR A 146 -7.52 25.15 5.75
CA THR A 146 -7.52 24.24 6.89
C THR A 146 -6.10 23.82 7.25
N ARG A 147 -5.64 24.19 8.45
CA ARG A 147 -4.25 23.99 8.92
C ARG A 147 -3.70 22.57 8.77
N HIS A 148 -4.55 21.54 8.81
CA HIS A 148 -4.11 20.15 8.68
C HIS A 148 -3.69 19.79 7.24
N ILE A 149 -4.37 20.33 6.23
CA ILE A 149 -4.02 20.13 4.80
C ILE A 149 -2.70 20.83 4.50
N ILE A 150 -2.54 22.06 5.00
CA ILE A 150 -1.33 22.87 4.85
C ILE A 150 -0.11 22.14 5.43
N ARG A 151 -0.20 21.58 6.65
CA ARG A 151 0.91 20.83 7.26
C ARG A 151 1.31 19.60 6.45
N ARG A 152 0.32 18.83 5.99
CA ARG A 152 0.54 17.66 5.10
C ARG A 152 1.20 18.08 3.78
N PHE A 153 0.87 19.27 3.28
CA PHE A 153 1.37 19.79 2.01
C PHE A 153 2.84 20.12 2.14
N HIS A 154 3.18 20.90 3.16
CA HIS A 154 4.56 21.21 3.48
C HIS A 154 5.37 19.93 3.69
N PHE A 155 4.84 18.95 4.43
CA PHE A 155 5.54 17.69 4.65
C PHE A 155 5.93 16.96 3.35
N ILE A 156 4.98 16.71 2.45
CA ILE A 156 5.27 16.01 1.18
C ILE A 156 6.19 16.86 0.30
N ARG A 157 5.91 18.16 0.20
CA ARG A 157 6.68 19.06 -0.65
C ARG A 157 8.12 19.21 -0.18
N ASP A 158 8.33 19.36 1.11
CA ASP A 158 9.67 19.50 1.69
C ASP A 158 10.46 18.20 1.46
N ALA A 159 9.82 17.03 1.57
CA ALA A 159 10.42 15.72 1.24
C ALA A 159 10.76 15.54 -0.26
N LEU A 160 9.96 16.12 -1.16
CA LEU A 160 10.29 16.17 -2.59
C LEU A 160 11.47 17.12 -2.88
N GLN A 161 11.52 18.27 -2.19
CA GLN A 161 12.56 19.29 -2.39
C GLN A 161 13.90 18.88 -1.77
N SER A 162 13.89 18.16 -0.66
CA SER A 162 15.08 17.58 -0.03
C SER A 162 15.64 16.39 -0.81
N GLY A 163 14.87 15.85 -1.78
CA GLY A 163 15.25 14.66 -2.54
C GLY A 163 15.13 13.35 -1.74
N GLU A 164 14.36 13.34 -0.64
CA GLU A 164 14.09 12.11 0.13
C GLU A 164 13.14 11.17 -0.62
N ILE A 165 12.21 11.73 -1.39
CA ILE A 165 11.23 10.97 -2.17
C ILE A 165 11.08 11.49 -3.61
N ASP A 166 10.64 10.62 -4.51
CA ASP A 166 10.17 11.01 -5.84
C ASP A 166 8.78 10.42 -6.09
N LEU A 167 7.83 11.26 -6.51
CA LEU A 167 6.45 10.88 -6.77
C LEU A 167 6.20 10.77 -8.27
N LEU A 168 5.97 9.53 -8.72
CA LEU A 168 5.81 9.17 -10.12
C LEU A 168 4.45 8.51 -10.40
N TYR A 169 3.97 8.71 -11.61
CA TYR A 169 2.75 8.05 -12.09
C TYR A 169 3.04 6.59 -12.46
N CYS A 170 2.14 5.68 -12.08
CA CYS A 170 2.08 4.32 -12.60
C CYS A 170 0.68 4.02 -13.15
N LYS A 171 0.58 3.08 -14.08
CA LYS A 171 -0.74 2.65 -14.57
C LYS A 171 -1.48 1.90 -13.45
N THR A 172 -2.81 1.97 -13.41
CA THR A 172 -3.63 1.24 -12.44
C THR A 172 -3.38 -0.28 -12.49
N GLU A 173 -2.98 -0.82 -13.65
CA GLU A 173 -2.58 -2.22 -13.80
C GLU A 173 -1.29 -2.56 -13.05
N GLU A 174 -0.45 -1.57 -12.76
CA GLU A 174 0.83 -1.74 -12.07
C GLU A 174 0.79 -1.32 -10.60
N GLN A 175 -0.29 -0.66 -10.19
CA GLN A 175 -0.52 -0.22 -8.81
C GLN A 175 -0.69 -1.42 -7.87
N THR A 176 0.35 -1.76 -7.10
CA THR A 176 0.34 -2.95 -6.23
C THR A 176 -0.49 -2.75 -4.97
N ALA A 177 -0.64 -1.51 -4.49
CA ALA A 177 -1.46 -1.19 -3.31
C ALA A 177 -2.95 -1.55 -3.50
N ASN A 178 -3.43 -1.64 -4.76
CA ASN A 178 -4.79 -2.06 -5.10
C ASN A 178 -5.19 -3.44 -4.53
N ILE A 179 -4.23 -4.34 -4.28
CA ILE A 179 -4.53 -5.65 -3.68
C ILE A 179 -5.05 -5.52 -2.24
N PHE A 180 -4.78 -4.39 -1.60
CA PHE A 180 -5.23 -4.10 -0.25
C PHE A 180 -6.55 -3.31 -0.23
N THR A 181 -7.04 -2.79 -1.36
CA THR A 181 -8.13 -1.79 -1.40
C THR A 181 -9.51 -2.35 -1.63
N LYS A 182 -9.62 -3.40 -2.45
CA LYS A 182 -10.90 -3.97 -2.86
C LYS A 182 -10.81 -5.46 -3.13
N ALA A 183 -11.98 -6.10 -3.22
CA ALA A 183 -12.07 -7.44 -3.78
C ALA A 183 -11.70 -7.38 -5.27
N LEU A 184 -10.73 -8.20 -5.68
CA LEU A 184 -10.26 -8.28 -7.06
C LEU A 184 -10.75 -9.58 -7.72
N ALA A 185 -10.89 -9.54 -9.05
CA ALA A 185 -11.01 -10.76 -9.85
C ALA A 185 -9.78 -11.64 -9.63
N ARG A 186 -9.95 -12.97 -9.76
CA ARG A 186 -8.91 -13.96 -9.45
C ARG A 186 -7.59 -13.65 -10.16
N ASP A 187 -7.62 -13.46 -11.47
CA ASP A 187 -6.42 -13.24 -12.29
C ASP A 187 -5.69 -11.97 -11.88
N ARG A 188 -6.45 -10.91 -11.58
CA ARG A 188 -5.92 -9.64 -11.10
C ARG A 188 -5.28 -9.76 -9.72
N PHE A 189 -5.92 -10.49 -8.81
CA PHE A 189 -5.39 -10.78 -7.48
C PHE A 189 -4.09 -11.58 -7.57
N GLU A 190 -4.07 -12.64 -8.38
CA GLU A 190 -2.89 -13.50 -8.56
C GLU A 190 -1.73 -12.72 -9.19
N TYR A 191 -2.00 -11.84 -10.16
CA TYR A 191 -1.01 -10.94 -10.75
C TYR A 191 -0.38 -10.00 -9.72
N LEU A 192 -1.19 -9.26 -8.95
CA LEU A 192 -0.69 -8.34 -7.94
C LEU A 192 0.01 -9.06 -6.79
N ARG A 193 -0.47 -10.24 -6.39
CA ARG A 193 0.18 -11.07 -5.38
C ARG A 193 1.59 -11.46 -5.81
N ARG A 194 1.77 -11.86 -7.09
CA ARG A 194 3.09 -12.16 -7.65
C ARG A 194 3.98 -10.92 -7.72
N LYS A 195 3.43 -9.73 -8.01
CA LYS A 195 4.17 -8.44 -7.95
C LYS A 195 4.67 -8.08 -6.54
N LEU A 196 4.01 -8.56 -5.50
CA LEU A 196 4.49 -8.47 -4.11
C LEU A 196 5.55 -9.53 -3.76
N GLY A 197 5.98 -10.36 -4.73
CA GLY A 197 6.89 -11.46 -4.51
C GLY A 197 6.26 -12.67 -3.80
N VAL A 198 4.92 -12.73 -3.68
CA VAL A 198 4.24 -13.85 -3.03
C VAL A 198 3.97 -14.95 -4.04
N ILE A 199 4.80 -15.99 -4.04
CA ILE A 199 4.76 -17.12 -4.98
C ILE A 199 4.81 -18.47 -4.26
N SER A 200 4.51 -19.56 -4.97
CA SER A 200 4.63 -20.92 -4.41
C SER A 200 6.10 -21.24 -4.17
N THR A 201 6.40 -21.69 -2.96
CA THR A 201 7.73 -22.07 -2.49
C THR A 201 8.06 -23.54 -2.74
N LYS A 202 7.14 -24.33 -3.33
CA LYS A 202 7.36 -25.77 -3.60
C LYS A 202 8.58 -26.07 -4.46
N HIS A 203 9.02 -25.10 -5.26
CA HIS A 203 10.13 -25.26 -6.20
C HIS A 203 11.38 -24.43 -5.83
N LEU A 204 11.39 -23.78 -4.66
CA LEU A 204 12.50 -22.91 -4.25
C LEU A 204 13.49 -23.68 -3.37
N LYS A 205 14.77 -23.68 -3.76
CA LYS A 205 15.88 -24.17 -2.92
C LYS A 205 16.15 -23.14 -1.81
N GLY A 206 16.25 -23.59 -0.56
CA GLY A 206 16.52 -22.72 0.60
C GLY A 206 15.35 -22.47 1.54
N ARG A 207 14.34 -23.36 1.59
CA ARG A 207 13.35 -23.34 2.67
C ARG A 207 14.07 -23.43 4.01
N VAL A 208 13.87 -22.43 4.85
CA VAL A 208 14.13 -22.55 6.28
C VAL A 208 12.99 -23.39 6.83
N GLU A 209 13.27 -24.63 7.23
CA GLU A 209 12.33 -25.39 8.06
C GLU A 209 12.24 -24.66 9.40
N ILE A 210 11.03 -24.20 9.74
CA ILE A 210 10.73 -23.54 11.03
C ILE A 210 10.31 -24.61 12.02
#